data_AF-A0A453JBX5-F1
#
_entry.id   AF-A0A453JBX5-F1
#
_cell.length_a   1.000
_cell.length_b   1.000
_cell.length_c   1.000
_cell.angle_alpha   90.00
_cell.angle_beta   90.00
_cell.angle_gamma   90.00
#
_symmetry.space_group_name_H-M   'P 1'
#
loop_
_entity.id
_entity.type
_entity.pdbx_description
1 polymer ?
#
loop_
_entity_poly.entity_id
_entity_poly.type
_entity_poly.pdbx_seq_one_letter_code
_entity_poly.pdbx_strand_id
1 'polypeptide(L)'
;NHRSADVGVSKRQKIAEHSDGRTYLEPSASASAASASGNSCRFVLLKELSFDGARVMGIDASNQIILASGKAPGVGGEHVLRKISMLSSHEAHTIQLPPDTKVVKDICILPGGSALFASLG
;
A
#
# COMPACT_ATOMS: atom_id res chain seq x y z
N ASN A 1 59.64 -0.41 4.17
CA ASN A 1 60.39 -1.51 4.80
C ASN A 1 60.54 -1.26 6.29
N HIS A 2 59.99 -2.20 7.05
CA HIS A 2 59.92 -2.39 8.51
C HIS A 2 61.06 -1.90 9.41
N ARG A 3 60.71 -1.50 10.66
CA ARG A 3 60.90 -2.24 11.95
C ARG A 3 60.48 -1.33 13.14
N SER A 4 59.52 -1.75 13.99
CA SER A 4 59.65 -2.50 15.28
C SER A 4 60.40 -1.73 16.37
N ALA A 5 60.06 -1.69 17.67
CA ALA A 5 59.01 -2.19 18.58
C ALA A 5 59.17 -1.33 19.89
N ASP A 6 58.25 -1.24 20.86
CA ASP A 6 58.15 -2.13 22.03
C ASP A 6 57.13 -1.50 23.02
N VAL A 7 56.00 -2.17 23.30
CA VAL A 7 55.59 -2.80 24.57
C VAL A 7 55.04 -1.88 25.68
N GLY A 8 53.81 -2.20 26.08
CA GLY A 8 53.13 -1.68 27.27
C GLY A 8 51.84 -2.46 27.51
N VAL A 9 51.98 -3.63 28.13
CA VAL A 9 50.95 -4.64 28.42
C VAL A 9 49.87 -4.13 29.39
N SER A 10 48.59 -4.40 29.11
CA SER A 10 47.56 -4.50 30.15
C SER A 10 46.70 -5.75 29.96
N LYS A 11 46.34 -6.35 31.10
CA LYS A 11 46.18 -7.79 31.31
C LYS A 11 44.82 -8.34 30.84
N ARG A 12 44.90 -9.58 30.35
CA ARG A 12 43.85 -10.57 30.12
C ARG A 12 42.69 -10.53 31.15
N GLN A 13 41.47 -10.68 30.66
CA GLN A 13 40.51 -11.59 31.27
C GLN A 13 39.76 -12.38 30.19
N LYS A 14 39.83 -13.71 30.33
CA LYS A 14 39.28 -14.75 29.46
C LYS A 14 38.11 -15.40 30.21
N ILE A 15 36.96 -15.53 29.57
CA ILE A 15 35.91 -16.52 29.86
C ILE A 15 35.00 -16.52 28.62
N ALA A 16 35.25 -17.44 27.68
CA ALA A 16 34.65 -18.77 27.53
C ALA A 16 33.46 -18.72 26.55
N GLU A 17 33.65 -19.39 25.41
CA GLU A 17 32.62 -19.61 24.40
C GLU A 17 31.49 -20.48 24.98
N HIS A 18 30.24 -20.15 24.65
CA HIS A 18 29.18 -21.14 24.57
C HIS A 18 28.38 -20.89 23.30
N SER A 19 28.44 -21.87 22.42
CA SER A 19 27.75 -21.96 21.15
C SER A 19 26.28 -22.35 21.34
N ASP A 20 25.55 -22.17 20.25
CA ASP A 20 24.36 -22.92 19.82
C ASP A 20 22.96 -22.39 20.17
N GLY A 21 22.22 -22.12 19.09
CA GLY A 21 20.78 -22.34 19.05
C GLY A 21 19.90 -21.10 19.09
N ARG A 22 19.97 -20.22 18.07
CA ARG A 22 18.86 -19.28 17.82
C ARG A 22 17.71 -20.05 17.16
N THR A 23 16.95 -20.77 17.97
CA THR A 23 15.69 -21.38 17.57
C THR A 23 14.71 -20.27 17.19
N TYR A 24 14.16 -20.37 15.98
CA TYR A 24 13.09 -19.51 15.49
C TYR A 24 11.92 -19.57 16.47
N LEU A 25 11.56 -18.43 17.06
CA LEU A 25 10.35 -18.32 17.86
C LEU A 25 9.16 -18.26 16.90
N GLU A 26 8.50 -19.40 16.71
CA GLU A 26 7.12 -19.50 16.23
C GLU A 26 6.21 -18.62 17.12
N PRO A 27 5.40 -17.70 16.55
CA PRO A 27 4.42 -16.96 17.34
C PRO A 27 3.38 -17.90 17.93
N SER A 28 3.51 -18.16 19.23
CA SER A 28 2.54 -18.94 20.00
C SER A 28 1.21 -18.19 20.07
N ALA A 29 0.19 -18.75 19.42
CA ALA A 29 -1.18 -18.29 19.50
C ALA A 29 -1.72 -18.53 20.92
N SER A 30 -1.80 -17.47 21.72
CA SER A 30 -2.58 -17.44 22.96
C SER A 30 -3.31 -16.10 23.06
N ALA A 31 -4.30 -15.90 22.19
CA ALA A 31 -5.32 -14.89 22.42
C ALA A 31 -6.15 -15.32 23.64
N SER A 32 -5.89 -14.66 24.78
CA SER A 32 -6.77 -14.76 25.94
C SER A 32 -8.17 -14.29 25.54
N ALA A 33 -9.16 -15.12 25.83
CA ALA A 33 -10.56 -14.86 25.53
C ALA A 33 -11.08 -13.73 26.43
N ALA A 34 -10.82 -12.48 26.04
CA ALA A 34 -11.75 -11.41 26.34
C ALA A 34 -12.98 -11.68 25.45
N SER A 35 -14.06 -12.11 26.07
CA SER A 35 -15.38 -12.27 25.48
C SER A 35 -15.96 -10.92 25.06
N ALA A 36 -15.33 -10.29 24.07
CA ALA A 36 -16.06 -9.43 23.17
C ALA A 36 -16.84 -10.37 22.25
N SER A 37 -18.17 -10.41 22.41
CA SER A 37 -19.06 -10.77 21.31
C SER A 37 -18.92 -9.67 20.23
N GLY A 38 -17.73 -9.60 19.64
CA GLY A 38 -17.40 -8.73 18.53
C GLY A 38 -17.66 -9.54 17.29
N ASN A 39 -18.61 -9.07 16.48
CA ASN A 39 -18.74 -9.55 15.10
C ASN A 39 -17.35 -9.44 14.45
N SER A 40 -16.66 -10.55 14.25
CA SER A 40 -15.32 -10.54 13.65
C SER A 40 -15.47 -10.33 12.15
N CYS A 41 -15.56 -9.08 11.73
CA CYS A 41 -15.50 -8.74 10.31
C CYS A 41 -14.14 -9.16 9.76
N ARG A 42 -14.12 -10.22 8.95
CA ARG A 42 -12.92 -10.69 8.25
C ARG A 42 -12.87 -10.01 6.89
N PHE A 43 -11.84 -9.18 6.68
CA PHE A 43 -11.53 -8.64 5.37
C PHE A 43 -10.52 -9.57 4.69
N VAL A 44 -10.81 -9.98 3.46
CA VAL A 44 -9.92 -10.78 2.61
C VAL A 44 -9.63 -9.97 1.37
N LEU A 45 -8.36 -9.86 0.99
CA LEU A 45 -7.96 -9.22 -0.25
C LEU A 45 -8.51 -10.02 -1.43
N LEU A 46 -9.44 -9.43 -2.19
CA LEU A 46 -10.00 -10.06 -3.39
C LEU A 46 -9.19 -9.73 -4.64
N LYS A 47 -8.70 -8.49 -4.74
CA LYS A 47 -8.03 -7.99 -5.94
C LYS A 47 -7.10 -6.83 -5.62
N GLU A 48 -5.94 -6.83 -6.26
CA GLU A 48 -5.00 -5.72 -6.26
C GLU A 48 -4.93 -5.09 -7.66
N LEU A 49 -4.89 -3.76 -7.72
CA LEU A 49 -4.84 -2.99 -8.96
C LEU A 49 -3.77 -1.91 -8.82
N SER A 50 -2.87 -1.83 -9.80
CA SER A 50 -1.77 -0.85 -9.82
C SER A 50 -2.09 0.31 -10.75
N PHE A 51 -2.00 1.54 -10.23
CA PHE A 51 -2.27 2.77 -10.98
C PHE A 51 -1.16 3.79 -10.75
N ASP A 52 -0.49 4.22 -11.82
CA ASP A 52 0.48 5.30 -11.70
C ASP A 52 -0.22 6.61 -11.35
N GLY A 53 0.44 7.42 -10.53
CA GLY A 53 -0.01 8.75 -10.13
C GLY A 53 -1.38 8.80 -9.45
N ALA A 54 -1.87 7.68 -8.89
CA ALA A 54 -3.16 7.64 -8.22
C ALA A 54 -3.18 8.47 -6.92
N ARG A 55 -4.24 9.25 -6.72
CA ARG A 55 -4.33 10.21 -5.61
C ARG A 55 -5.70 10.30 -4.94
N VAL A 56 -6.77 10.16 -5.72
CA VAL A 56 -8.15 10.36 -5.24
C VAL A 56 -9.01 9.22 -5.74
N MET A 57 -9.93 8.74 -4.89
CA MET A 57 -10.98 7.81 -5.31
C MET A 57 -12.35 8.29 -4.84
N GLY A 58 -13.37 8.00 -5.64
CA GLY A 58 -14.77 8.09 -5.27
C GLY A 58 -15.40 6.71 -5.32
N ILE A 59 -16.27 6.39 -4.35
CA ILE A 59 -16.96 5.09 -4.28
C ILE A 59 -18.45 5.33 -4.44
N ASP A 60 -19.02 4.72 -5.49
CA ASP A 60 -20.46 4.63 -5.70
C ASP A 60 -20.91 3.22 -5.28
N ALA A 61 -21.36 3.09 -4.03
CA ALA A 61 -21.79 1.81 -3.49
C ALA A 61 -23.10 1.30 -4.15
N SER A 62 -23.99 2.21 -4.56
CA SER A 62 -25.27 1.85 -5.18
C SER A 62 -25.07 1.23 -6.56
N ASN A 63 -24.21 1.85 -7.38
CA ASN A 63 -23.88 1.31 -8.71
C ASN A 63 -22.67 0.36 -8.69
N GLN A 64 -22.12 0.11 -7.50
CA GLN A 64 -21.03 -0.83 -7.24
C GLN A 64 -19.77 -0.54 -8.06
N ILE A 65 -19.40 0.74 -8.13
CA ILE A 65 -18.27 1.23 -8.92
C ILE A 65 -17.33 2.04 -8.02
N ILE A 66 -16.03 1.90 -8.28
CA ILE A 66 -14.99 2.79 -7.77
C ILE A 66 -14.45 3.60 -8.95
N LEU A 67 -14.38 4.91 -8.78
CA LEU A 67 -13.63 5.81 -9.66
C LEU A 67 -12.31 6.15 -8.99
N ALA A 68 -11.19 5.95 -9.68
CA ALA A 68 -9.87 6.32 -9.20
C ALA A 68 -9.18 7.26 -10.19
N SER A 69 -8.64 8.37 -9.71
CA SER A 69 -7.75 9.21 -10.53
C SER A 69 -6.38 8.59 -10.65
N GLY A 70 -5.68 8.89 -11.74
CA GLY A 70 -4.29 8.50 -11.93
C GLY A 70 -3.73 9.01 -13.25
N LYS A 71 -2.71 8.32 -13.74
CA LYS A 71 -2.10 8.55 -15.04
C LYS A 71 -2.25 7.33 -15.96
N ALA A 72 -2.32 7.61 -17.25
CA ALA A 72 -2.15 6.59 -18.28
C ALA A 72 -0.74 5.95 -18.15
N PRO A 73 -0.57 4.67 -18.52
CA PRO A 73 0.74 4.02 -18.51
C PRO A 73 1.75 4.78 -19.39
N GLY A 74 3.01 4.87 -18.94
CA GLY A 74 4.10 5.51 -19.67
C GLY A 74 4.63 6.78 -19.00
N VAL A 75 5.88 7.14 -19.31
CA VAL A 75 6.54 8.33 -18.74
C VAL A 75 5.81 9.59 -19.22
N GLY A 76 5.35 10.41 -18.29
CA GLY A 76 4.61 11.63 -18.61
C GLY A 76 3.17 11.41 -19.06
N GLY A 77 2.60 10.23 -18.79
CA GLY A 77 1.22 9.90 -19.17
C GLY A 77 0.17 10.92 -18.72
N GLU A 78 -0.85 11.08 -19.56
CA GLU A 78 -1.98 11.98 -19.33
C GLU A 78 -2.77 11.60 -18.07
N HIS A 79 -3.45 12.58 -17.48
CA HIS A 79 -4.33 12.34 -16.36
C HIS A 79 -5.61 11.65 -16.83
N VAL A 80 -5.96 10.55 -16.16
CA VAL A 80 -7.14 9.74 -16.49
C VAL A 80 -7.95 9.41 -15.25
N LEU A 81 -9.22 9.08 -15.44
CA LEU A 81 -10.03 8.39 -14.44
C LEU A 81 -10.13 6.92 -14.80
N ARG A 82 -10.10 6.04 -13.82
CA ARG A 82 -10.33 4.61 -13.98
C ARG A 82 -11.61 4.20 -13.29
N LYS A 83 -12.49 3.56 -14.05
CA LYS A 83 -13.74 2.97 -13.59
C LYS A 83 -13.53 1.50 -13.28
N ILE A 84 -13.73 1.13 -12.03
CA ILE A 84 -13.52 -0.23 -11.51
C ILE A 84 -14.87 -0.75 -11.04
N SER A 85 -15.27 -1.92 -11.55
CA SER A 85 -16.43 -2.63 -11.02
C SER A 85 -16.06 -3.34 -9.72
N MET A 86 -16.91 -3.23 -8.70
CA MET A 86 -16.75 -3.99 -7.46
C MET A 86 -17.29 -5.43 -7.60
N LEU A 87 -18.10 -5.69 -8.62
CA LEU A 87 -18.71 -6.99 -8.88
C LEU A 87 -17.86 -7.90 -9.76
N SER A 88 -17.10 -7.33 -10.70
CA SER A 88 -16.37 -8.12 -11.68
C SER A 88 -14.86 -8.09 -11.46
N SER A 89 -14.22 -9.22 -11.69
CA SER A 89 -12.76 -9.33 -11.70
C SER A 89 -12.13 -8.73 -12.97
N HIS A 90 -12.91 -8.12 -13.86
CA HIS A 90 -12.42 -7.49 -15.10
C HIS A 90 -11.49 -6.29 -14.83
N GLU A 91 -10.67 -5.98 -15.83
CA GLU A 91 -9.73 -4.86 -15.78
C GLU A 91 -10.45 -3.51 -15.59
N ALA A 92 -9.77 -2.57 -14.95
CA ALA A 92 -10.27 -1.21 -14.78
C ALA A 92 -10.40 -0.51 -16.14
N HIS A 93 -11.57 0.05 -16.42
CA HIS A 93 -11.79 0.79 -17.67
C HIS A 93 -11.25 2.21 -17.55
N THR A 94 -10.49 2.66 -18.53
CA THR A 94 -9.93 4.02 -18.55
C THR A 94 -10.90 4.99 -19.21
N ILE A 95 -11.23 6.07 -18.50
CA ILE A 95 -12.00 7.21 -18.98
C ILE A 95 -11.01 8.32 -19.31
N GLN A 96 -10.94 8.66 -20.60
CA GLN A 96 -10.14 9.80 -21.06
C GLN A 96 -10.80 11.10 -20.60
N LEU A 97 -9.97 11.99 -20.06
CA LEU A 97 -10.40 13.30 -19.61
C LEU A 97 -10.31 14.31 -20.76
N PRO A 98 -11.03 15.45 -20.67
CA PRO A 98 -10.85 16.53 -21.62
C PRO A 98 -9.37 16.92 -21.77
N PRO A 99 -8.94 17.42 -22.94
CA PRO A 99 -7.60 17.93 -23.13
C PRO A 99 -7.23 18.94 -22.04
N ASP A 100 -5.95 19.01 -21.71
CA ASP A 100 -5.37 19.86 -20.67
C ASP A 100 -5.76 19.54 -19.23
N THR A 101 -6.64 18.57 -19.00
CA THR A 101 -6.96 18.11 -17.64
C THR A 101 -5.69 17.76 -16.88
N LYS A 102 -5.43 18.50 -15.81
CA LYS A 102 -4.28 18.25 -14.93
C LYS A 102 -4.66 17.28 -13.82
N VAL A 103 -3.81 17.23 -12.79
CA VAL A 103 -4.00 16.37 -11.62
C VAL A 103 -5.40 16.57 -11.03
N VAL A 104 -6.17 15.49 -10.96
CA VAL A 104 -7.44 15.46 -10.23
C VAL A 104 -7.17 15.51 -8.72
N LYS A 105 -7.78 16.48 -8.05
CA LYS A 105 -7.61 16.81 -6.63
C LYS A 105 -8.78 16.34 -5.77
N ASP A 106 -9.95 16.19 -6.36
CA ASP A 106 -11.15 15.74 -5.66
C ASP A 106 -12.12 15.04 -6.61
N ILE A 107 -12.93 14.12 -6.08
CA ILE A 107 -14.00 13.42 -6.79
C ILE A 107 -15.22 13.38 -5.86
N CYS A 108 -16.33 13.93 -6.33
CA CYS A 108 -17.62 13.89 -5.64
C CYS A 108 -18.60 13.04 -6.45
N ILE A 109 -19.13 11.98 -5.84
CA ILE A 109 -20.24 11.21 -6.41
C ILE A 109 -21.54 11.86 -5.95
N LEU A 110 -22.36 12.27 -6.91
CA LEU A 110 -23.66 12.87 -6.68
C LEU A 110 -24.75 11.80 -6.57
N PRO A 111 -25.86 12.10 -5.87
CA PRO A 111 -27.07 11.29 -5.93
C PRO A 111 -27.48 11.04 -7.40
N GLY A 112 -27.83 9.80 -7.73
CA GLY A 112 -28.15 9.40 -9.11
C GLY A 112 -26.95 8.89 -9.93
N GLY A 113 -25.74 8.84 -9.35
CA GLY A 113 -24.58 8.15 -9.93
C GLY A 113 -23.74 8.99 -10.90
N SER A 114 -24.01 10.30 -10.99
CA SER A 114 -23.13 11.23 -11.68
C SER A 114 -21.91 11.56 -10.81
N ALA A 115 -20.79 11.91 -11.43
CA ALA A 115 -19.58 12.29 -10.71
C ALA A 115 -19.08 13.67 -11.17
N LEU A 116 -18.66 14.49 -10.22
CA LEU A 116 -17.91 15.71 -10.43
C LEU A 116 -16.48 15.50 -9.96
N PHE A 117 -15.53 16.17 -10.59
CA PHE A 117 -14.15 16.18 -10.12
C PHE A 117 -13.56 17.57 -10.26
N ALA A 118 -12.60 17.88 -9.39
CA ALA A 118 -11.80 19.10 -9.47
C ALA A 118 -10.40 18.74 -9.97
N SER A 119 -9.91 19.44 -11.00
CA SER A 119 -8.53 19.32 -11.51
C SER A 119 -7.75 20.62 -11.31
N LEU A 120 -6.43 20.57 -11.53
CA LEU A 120 -5.54 21.74 -11.50
C LEU A 120 -5.45 22.52 -12.84
N GLY A 121 -6.31 22.20 -13.80
CA GLY A 121 -6.32 22.74 -15.16
C GLY A 121 -7.22 21.91 -16.03
#